data_AF-A0A1C5BG64-F1
#
_entry.id   AF-A0A1C5BG64-F1
#
_cell.length_a   1.000
_cell.length_b   1.000
_cell.length_c   1.000
_cell.angle_alpha   90.00
_cell.angle_beta   90.00
_cell.angle_gamma   90.00
#
_symmetry.space_group_name_H-M   'P 1'
#
loop_
_entity.id
_entity.type
_entity.pdbx_description
1 polymer ?
#
loop_
_entity_poly.entity_id
_entity_poly.type
_entity_poly.pdbx_seq_one_letter_code
_entity_poly.pdbx_strand_id
1 'polypeptide(L)'
;MLAPWECLEAVSKALVPGGIVCCYVATTTQLARTVESIREIGCFNEPTAWETMIRNWHIEGLAVRPDHRMIGHTGFLLTARRLADGVEPPMRRRRPAKGAYGEDYAGPNADGGTGR
;
A
#
# COMPACT_ATOMS: atom_id res chain seq x y z
N MET A 1 -5.23 15.54 -11.11
CA MET A 1 -5.37 14.40 -10.18
C MET A 1 -4.23 14.50 -9.19
N LEU A 2 -4.49 14.31 -7.89
CA LEU A 2 -3.42 14.18 -6.89
C LEU A 2 -2.68 12.85 -7.12
N ALA A 3 -1.35 12.91 -7.18
CA ALA A 3 -0.47 11.81 -7.55
C ALA A 3 0.56 11.59 -6.42
N PRO A 4 0.21 10.87 -5.34
CA PRO A 4 1.06 10.78 -4.15
C PRO A 4 2.43 10.15 -4.44
N TRP A 5 2.54 9.31 -5.47
CA TRP A 5 3.81 8.73 -5.93
C TRP A 5 4.83 9.77 -6.41
N GLU A 6 4.39 10.95 -6.85
CA GLU A 6 5.29 12.04 -7.30
C GLU A 6 5.94 12.78 -6.11
N CYS A 7 5.43 12.60 -4.89
CA CYS A 7 5.94 13.28 -3.70
C CYS A 7 6.90 12.42 -2.85
N LEU A 8 7.10 11.15 -3.20
CA LEU A 8 7.80 10.18 -2.34
C LEU A 8 9.25 10.56 -2.06
N GLU A 9 9.96 11.19 -3.01
CA GLU A 9 11.33 11.64 -2.80
C GLU A 9 11.41 12.82 -1.81
N ALA A 10 10.47 13.75 -1.87
CA ALA A 10 10.40 14.84 -0.90
C ALA A 10 10.04 14.30 0.50
N VAL A 11 9.09 13.35 0.55
CA VAL A 11 8.67 12.70 1.80
C VAL A 11 9.81 11.89 2.43
N SER A 12 10.60 11.16 1.64
CA SER A 12 11.71 10.35 2.15
C SER A 12 12.83 11.18 2.79
N LYS A 13 13.03 12.41 2.29
CA LYS A 13 13.98 13.39 2.85
C LYS A 13 13.43 14.10 4.09
N ALA A 14 12.12 14.33 4.14
CA ALA A 14 11.47 15.03 5.25
C ALA A 14 11.23 14.15 6.47
N LEU A 15 11.02 12.84 6.29
CA LEU A 15 10.79 11.90 7.38
C LEU A 15 12.10 11.45 8.03
N VAL A 16 12.14 11.48 9.36
CA VAL A 16 13.17 10.80 10.14
C VAL A 16 13.07 9.27 9.97
N PRO A 17 14.18 8.51 10.15
CA PRO A 17 14.11 7.06 10.26
C PRO A 17 13.05 6.61 11.28
N GLY A 18 12.22 5.64 10.89
CA GLY A 18 11.07 5.17 11.67
C GLY A 18 9.77 5.97 11.48
N GLY A 19 9.83 7.14 10.84
CA GLY A 19 8.66 7.94 10.48
C GLY A 19 7.70 7.19 9.54
N ILE A 20 6.41 7.47 9.66
CA ILE A 20 5.36 6.80 8.86
C ILE A 20 4.91 7.73 7.74
N VAL A 21 4.94 7.23 6.50
CA VAL A 21 4.15 7.81 5.40
C VAL A 21 2.77 7.18 5.39
N CYS A 22 1.73 8.00 5.21
CA CYS A 22 0.35 7.57 5.04
C CYS A 22 -0.23 8.23 3.80
N CYS A 23 -0.71 7.42 2.85
CA CYS A 23 -1.34 7.89 1.62
C CYS A 23 -2.82 7.50 1.61
N TYR A 24 -3.68 8.43 1.18
CA TYR A 24 -5.10 8.18 0.91
C TYR A 24 -5.36 8.26 -0.59
N VAL A 25 -5.91 7.20 -1.18
CA VAL A 25 -6.17 7.09 -2.62
C VAL A 25 -7.55 6.52 -2.88
N ALA A 26 -8.22 6.98 -3.94
CA ALA A 26 -9.61 6.64 -4.21
C ALA A 26 -9.78 5.44 -5.15
N THR A 27 -8.74 5.05 -5.89
CA THR A 27 -8.84 3.95 -6.87
C THR A 27 -7.81 2.88 -6.62
N THR A 28 -8.13 1.65 -7.04
CA THR A 28 -7.20 0.51 -6.98
C THR A 28 -5.98 0.69 -7.87
N THR A 29 -6.11 1.43 -8.99
CA THR A 29 -4.98 1.77 -9.85
C THR A 29 -4.03 2.78 -9.21
N GLN A 30 -4.56 3.78 -8.50
CA GLN A 30 -3.75 4.70 -7.68
C GLN A 30 -3.07 3.95 -6.54
N LEU A 31 -3.77 3.02 -5.89
CA LEU A 31 -3.21 2.18 -4.83
C LEU A 31 -2.04 1.34 -5.34
N ALA A 32 -2.24 0.59 -6.43
CA ALA A 32 -1.20 -0.23 -7.03
C ALA A 32 0.04 0.61 -7.41
N ARG A 33 -0.17 1.74 -8.09
CA ARG A 33 0.94 2.64 -8.46
C ARG A 33 1.69 3.18 -7.24
N THR A 34 0.98 3.57 -6.18
CA THR A 34 1.61 4.07 -4.96
C THR A 34 2.41 2.99 -4.25
N VAL A 35 1.90 1.75 -4.19
CA VAL A 35 2.63 0.60 -3.63
C VAL A 35 3.93 0.36 -4.38
N GLU A 36 3.87 0.26 -5.71
CA GLU A 36 5.07 -0.01 -6.50
C GLU A 36 6.08 1.14 -6.39
N SER A 37 5.65 2.40 -6.45
CA SER A 37 6.57 3.53 -6.29
C SER A 37 7.23 3.61 -4.91
N ILE A 38 6.57 3.15 -3.84
CA ILE A 38 7.20 3.04 -2.51
C ILE A 38 8.22 1.89 -2.47
N ARG A 39 8.02 0.82 -3.25
CA ARG A 39 9.03 -0.24 -3.39
C ARG A 39 10.22 0.25 -4.20
N GLU A 40 9.97 0.94 -5.31
CA GLU A 40 10.99 1.48 -6.21
C GLU A 40 11.92 2.48 -5.51
N ILE A 41 11.40 3.35 -4.63
CA ILE A 41 12.24 4.30 -3.89
C ILE A 41 13.14 3.61 -2.85
N GLY A 42 12.87 2.35 -2.49
CA GLY A 42 13.77 1.48 -1.72
C GLY A 42 14.05 1.89 -0.28
N CYS A 43 13.52 3.00 0.19
CA CYS A 43 13.89 3.59 1.49
C CYS A 43 12.79 3.44 2.56
N PHE A 44 11.70 2.74 2.23
CA PHE A 44 10.61 2.38 3.12
C PHE A 44 10.51 0.87 3.28
N ASN A 45 9.92 0.40 4.37
CA ASN A 45 9.53 -1.01 4.49
C ASN A 45 8.33 -1.34 3.58
N GLU A 46 7.97 -2.63 3.51
CA GLU A 46 6.84 -3.08 2.70
C GLU A 46 5.55 -2.32 3.06
N PRO A 47 4.90 -1.67 2.08
CA PRO A 47 3.64 -0.96 2.29
C PRO A 47 2.53 -1.88 2.75
N THR A 48 1.74 -1.42 3.70
CA THR A 48 0.48 -2.06 4.11
C THR A 48 -0.68 -1.21 3.64
N ALA A 49 -1.59 -1.81 2.87
CA ALA A 49 -2.79 -1.16 2.36
C ALA A 49 -4.06 -1.78 2.96
N TRP A 50 -5.06 -0.96 3.23
CA TRP A 50 -6.35 -1.39 3.76
C TRP A 50 -7.45 -0.36 3.43
N GLU A 51 -8.70 -0.79 3.53
CA GLU A 51 -9.86 0.09 3.55
C GLU A 51 -10.77 -0.29 4.73
N THR A 52 -11.68 0.60 5.10
CA THR A 52 -12.68 0.32 6.13
C THR A 52 -14.07 0.47 5.55
N MET A 53 -14.92 -0.52 5.82
CA MET A 53 -16.35 -0.47 5.54
C MET A 53 -17.11 -0.24 6.84
N ILE A 54 -17.86 0.86 6.91
CA ILE A 54 -18.71 1.18 8.05
C ILE A 54 -20.13 0.72 7.73
N ARG A 55 -20.66 -0.21 8.52
CA ARG A 55 -22.03 -0.72 8.39
C ARG A 55 -22.81 -0.48 9.68
N ASN A 56 -23.71 0.48 9.64
CA ASN A 56 -24.56 0.83 10.77
C ASN A 56 -25.69 -0.19 10.97
N TRP A 57 -26.20 -0.21 12.20
CA TRP A 57 -27.30 -1.08 12.61
C TRP A 57 -28.47 -0.23 13.09
N HIS A 58 -29.66 -0.59 12.64
CA HIS A 58 -30.92 -0.12 13.18
C HIS A 58 -31.28 -0.97 14.40
N ILE A 59 -31.50 -0.31 15.54
CA ILE A 59 -31.81 -0.97 16.82
C ILE A 59 -33.01 -0.27 17.44
N GLU A 60 -34.20 -0.87 17.27
CA GLU A 60 -35.44 -0.38 17.86
C GLU A 60 -36.33 -1.56 18.30
N GLY A 61 -36.44 -1.78 19.61
CA GLY A 61 -37.21 -2.91 20.16
C GLY A 61 -36.76 -4.27 19.61
N LEU A 62 -37.67 -5.00 18.97
CA LEU A 62 -37.38 -6.28 18.29
C LEU A 62 -36.83 -6.10 16.85
N ALA A 63 -36.86 -4.88 16.31
CA ALA A 63 -36.29 -4.59 15.00
C ALA A 63 -34.78 -4.33 15.14
N VAL A 64 -34.01 -5.41 15.11
CA VAL A 64 -32.53 -5.37 15.12
C VAL A 64 -32.01 -5.90 13.80
N ARG A 65 -31.46 -5.01 12.96
CA ARG A 65 -30.97 -5.34 11.62
C ARG A 65 -29.95 -4.31 11.13
N PRO A 66 -29.13 -4.64 10.11
CA PRO A 66 -28.33 -3.64 9.43
C PRO A 66 -29.18 -2.55 8.76
N ASP A 67 -28.62 -1.36 8.60
CA ASP A 67 -29.22 -0.30 7.79
C ASP A 67 -29.40 -0.72 6.33
N HIS A 68 -30.44 -0.19 5.68
CA HIS A 68 -30.76 -0.51 4.28
C HIS A 68 -29.77 0.08 3.28
N ARG A 69 -29.03 1.14 3.66
CA ARG A 69 -28.05 1.80 2.82
C ARG A 69 -26.73 1.91 3.57
N MET A 70 -25.63 1.80 2.85
CA MET A 70 -24.29 2.07 3.35
C MET A 70 -23.45 2.70 2.24
N ILE A 71 -22.36 3.37 2.64
CA ILE A 71 -21.32 3.81 1.71
C ILE A 71 -20.39 2.61 1.47
N GLY A 72 -20.40 2.07 0.25
CA GLY A 72 -19.64 0.87 -0.08
C GLY A 72 -18.13 1.10 -0.25
N HIS A 73 -17.72 2.33 -0.55
CA HIS A 73 -16.31 2.68 -0.73
C HIS A 73 -16.11 4.19 -0.57
N THR A 74 -14.96 4.57 -0.05
CA THR A 74 -14.50 5.98 -0.01
C THR A 74 -13.09 6.09 -0.56
N GLY A 75 -12.17 5.30 -0.03
CA GLY A 75 -10.81 5.20 -0.48
C GLY A 75 -10.03 4.18 0.35
N PHE A 76 -8.79 3.99 -0.06
CA PHE A 76 -7.81 3.13 0.60
C PHE A 76 -6.83 4.00 1.39
N LEU A 77 -6.37 3.46 2.51
CA LEU A 77 -5.21 3.95 3.22
C LEU A 77 -4.04 3.02 2.95
N LEU A 78 -2.88 3.61 2.72
CA LEU A 78 -1.62 2.92 2.57
C LEU A 78 -0.62 3.51 3.55
N THR A 79 0.11 2.67 4.26
CA THR A 79 1.15 3.09 5.20
C THR A 79 2.46 2.35 4.97
N ALA A 80 3.58 3.05 5.13
CA ALA A 80 4.91 2.46 5.20
C ALA A 80 5.78 3.25 6.19
N ARG A 81 6.81 2.62 6.75
CA ARG A 81 7.81 3.25 7.63
C ARG A 81 9.09 3.51 6.86
N ARG A 82 9.65 4.71 7.04
CA ARG A 82 10.97 5.09 6.55
C ARG A 82 12.03 4.25 7.27
N LEU A 83 12.90 3.59 6.52
CA LEU A 83 14.04 2.85 7.06
C LEU A 83 15.15 3.80 7.50
N ALA A 84 16.14 3.30 8.23
CA ALA A 84 17.38 4.06 8.43
C ALA A 84 18.19 4.13 7.13
N ASP A 85 19.09 5.09 7.02
CA ASP A 85 19.94 5.23 5.84
C ASP A 85 20.88 4.02 5.70
N GLY A 86 21.02 3.54 4.46
CA GLY A 86 21.81 2.33 4.16
C GLY A 86 21.16 1.01 4.58
N VAL A 87 19.93 1.02 5.11
CA VAL A 87 19.19 -0.20 5.42
C VAL A 87 18.34 -0.60 4.22
N GLU A 88 18.64 -1.78 3.67
CA GLU A 88 17.85 -2.41 2.63
C GLU A 88 16.52 -2.95 3.19
N PRO A 89 15.39 -2.74 2.49
CA PRO A 89 14.11 -3.32 2.86
C PRO A 89 14.19 -4.86 2.90
N PRO A 90 13.66 -5.50 3.96
CA PRO A 90 13.68 -6.96 4.03
C PRO A 90 12.87 -7.58 2.88
N MET A 91 13.48 -8.55 2.21
CA MET A 91 12.90 -9.20 1.04
C MET A 91 11.60 -9.95 1.40
N ARG A 92 10.54 -9.70 0.62
CA ARG A 92 9.22 -10.27 0.89
C ARG A 92 9.20 -11.78 0.64
N ARG A 93 9.20 -12.58 1.71
CA ARG A 93 8.88 -14.02 1.65
C ARG A 93 7.36 -14.23 1.65
N ARG A 94 6.69 -13.98 0.52
CA ARG A 94 5.34 -14.52 0.31
C ARG A 94 5.24 -15.14 -1.07
N ARG A 95 4.81 -16.41 -1.12
CA ARG A 95 4.52 -17.09 -2.39
C ARG A 95 3.42 -16.30 -3.11
N PRO A 96 3.66 -15.79 -4.32
CA PRO A 96 2.62 -15.13 -5.10
C PRO A 96 1.47 -16.10 -5.37
N ALA A 97 0.25 -15.58 -5.50
CA ALA A 97 -0.85 -16.37 -6.03
C ALA A 97 -0.51 -16.79 -7.48
N LYS A 98 -1.03 -17.94 -7.93
CA LYS A 98 -0.83 -18.41 -9.31
C LYS A 98 -1.39 -17.34 -10.26
N GLY A 99 -0.54 -16.81 -11.15
CA GLY A 99 -0.91 -15.75 -12.10
C GLY A 99 -0.89 -14.32 -11.55
N ALA A 100 -0.32 -14.08 -10.36
CA ALA A 100 -0.18 -12.73 -9.79
C ALA A 100 0.76 -11.80 -10.60
N TYR A 101 1.56 -12.39 -11.47
CA TYR A 101 2.54 -11.72 -12.31
C TYR A 101 2.25 -12.09 -13.76
N GLY A 102 2.12 -11.10 -14.64
CA GLY A 102 1.96 -11.32 -16.08
C GLY A 102 3.21 -11.97 -16.68
N GLU A 103 3.10 -12.48 -17.91
CA GLU A 103 4.21 -13.15 -18.61
C GLU A 103 5.46 -12.23 -18.73
N ASP A 104 5.24 -10.91 -18.74
CA ASP A 104 6.29 -9.88 -18.85
C ASP A 104 6.73 -9.28 -17.50
N TYR A 105 6.29 -9.83 -16.36
CA TYR A 105 6.65 -9.27 -15.05
C TYR A 105 8.06 -9.73 -14.65
N ALA A 106 9.04 -8.84 -14.81
CA ALA A 106 10.44 -9.12 -14.52
C ALA A 106 10.77 -9.13 -13.00
N GLY A 107 9.87 -8.58 -12.17
CA GLY A 107 10.10 -8.42 -10.73
C GLY A 107 11.24 -7.46 -10.39
N PRO A 108 11.43 -7.13 -9.10
CA PRO A 108 12.43 -6.15 -8.69
C PRO A 108 13.90 -6.59 -8.85
N ASN A 109 14.15 -7.86 -9.24
CA ASN A 109 15.51 -8.44 -9.37
C ASN A 109 15.75 -9.05 -10.76
N ALA A 110 15.24 -8.43 -11.83
CA ALA A 110 15.44 -8.94 -13.19
C ALA A 110 16.89 -8.86 -13.69
N ASP A 111 17.71 -8.01 -13.08
CA ASP A 111 19.13 -7.87 -13.38
C ASP A 111 19.98 -7.99 -12.10
N GLY A 112 20.90 -8.97 -12.07
CA GLY A 112 22.04 -8.98 -11.15
C GLY A 112 22.16 -10.22 -10.25
N GLY A 113 22.81 -11.27 -10.75
CA GLY A 113 23.13 -12.45 -9.95
C GLY A 113 23.99 -13.54 -10.60
N THR A 114 24.82 -13.22 -11.60
CA THR A 114 25.95 -14.08 -11.97
C THR A 114 27.09 -13.86 -10.96
N GLY A 115 27.18 -14.73 -9.96
CA GLY A 115 28.27 -14.69 -8.99
C GLY A 115 28.33 -15.97 -8.18
N ARG A 116 29.47 -16.66 -8.32
CA ARG A 116 29.90 -17.92 -7.66
C ARG A 116 29.53 -18.07 -6.19
#